data_AF-A0A517ZLZ8-F1
#
_entry.id   AF-A0A517ZLZ8-F1
#
_cell.length_a   1.000
_cell.length_b   1.000
_cell.length_c   1.000
_cell.angle_alpha   90.00
_cell.angle_beta   90.00
_cell.angle_gamma   90.00
#
_symmetry.space_group_name_H-M   'P 1'
#
loop_
_entity.id
_entity.type
_entity.pdbx_description
1 polymer ?
#
loop_
_entity_poly.entity_id
_entity_poly.type
_entity_poly.pdbx_seq_one_letter_code
_entity_poly.pdbx_strand_id
1 'polypeptide(L)'
;MRRSSAMTFALTIFLLGLLCGRLWNDAPTAFAENAAAAKETQKSAKDKVKQNAKPAPPAEDGKLRIICFGAHPDDCEIKAGGVAALWSQQGHHVKFVALTNGDIGHWKMAGGPLAQRRNAEVQHAADLLGITTEVLDIHDGELTPTLENRRKVTRLIREWKADIVMGPRTNDYHPDHRYTGVLVQDAAYMVAVPFFCPDAEPLAKNPVFLYYPDRFKKPYPFQADVAVGIDSVMDRKVEALVDMESQFVEGGALGSADLIAGGEEQRQKRRREVRDAFENRDRKTAKAYATELNKWYGDRATPFEYAEAFEICEYGHQPSPEELRKLFPFFPEVKAP
;
A
#
# COMPACT_ATOMS: atom_id res chain seq x y z
N MET A 1 -82.63 -20.95 20.79
CA MET A 1 -82.31 -19.85 21.74
C MET A 1 -80.78 -19.73 21.77
N ARG A 2 -80.15 -18.89 20.95
CA ARG A 2 -79.88 -17.44 21.08
C ARG A 2 -79.05 -17.03 22.31
N ARG A 3 -77.84 -16.53 22.00
CA ARG A 3 -77.09 -15.39 22.57
C ARG A 3 -76.28 -15.61 23.86
N SER A 4 -74.95 -15.48 23.77
CA SER A 4 -74.19 -14.31 24.31
C SER A 4 -72.71 -14.67 24.53
N SER A 5 -71.80 -14.08 23.74
CA SER A 5 -70.42 -13.70 24.13
C SER A 5 -69.61 -13.27 22.90
N ALA A 6 -69.85 -12.05 22.42
CA ALA A 6 -69.01 -11.44 21.38
C ALA A 6 -68.96 -9.90 21.48
N MET A 7 -69.19 -9.33 22.66
CA MET A 7 -69.36 -7.88 22.79
C MET A 7 -68.60 -7.23 23.96
N THR A 8 -67.47 -7.80 24.37
CA THR A 8 -66.58 -7.18 25.36
C THR A 8 -65.10 -7.09 24.94
N PHE A 9 -64.73 -7.55 23.73
CA PHE A 9 -63.34 -7.48 23.25
C PHE A 9 -63.10 -6.48 22.10
N ALA A 10 -64.15 -5.78 21.64
CA ALA A 10 -64.07 -4.86 20.51
C ALA A 10 -63.84 -3.38 20.90
N LEU A 11 -63.83 -3.03 22.19
CA LEU A 11 -63.71 -1.62 22.62
C LEU A 11 -62.31 -1.22 23.12
N THR A 12 -61.39 -2.17 23.31
CA THR A 12 -60.01 -1.87 23.76
C THR A 12 -59.01 -1.71 22.62
N ILE A 13 -59.36 -2.16 21.40
CA ILE A 13 -58.46 -2.06 20.22
C ILE A 13 -58.66 -0.73 19.48
N PHE A 14 -59.81 -0.06 19.61
CA PHE A 14 -60.08 1.18 18.87
C PHE A 14 -59.47 2.45 19.51
N LEU A 15 -59.02 2.39 20.77
CA LEU A 15 -58.41 3.53 21.48
C LEU A 15 -56.87 3.54 21.46
N LEU A 16 -56.20 2.43 21.08
CA LEU A 16 -54.75 2.45 20.80
C LEU A 16 -54.42 2.78 19.33
N GLY A 17 -55.37 2.64 18.40
CA GLY A 17 -55.16 2.98 16.98
C GLY A 17 -55.13 4.49 16.69
N LEU A 18 -55.74 5.31 17.55
CA LEU A 18 -55.85 6.77 17.34
C LEU A 18 -54.74 7.59 18.02
N LEU A 19 -53.90 6.98 18.87
CA LEU A 19 -52.69 7.62 19.39
C LEU A 19 -51.40 7.29 18.60
N CYS A 20 -51.34 6.16 17.88
CA CYS A 20 -50.19 5.85 17.01
C CYS A 20 -50.24 6.53 15.64
N GLY A 21 -51.40 7.01 15.19
CA GLY A 21 -51.55 7.68 13.88
C GLY A 21 -51.06 9.14 13.81
N ARG A 22 -50.73 9.76 14.95
CA ARG A 22 -50.24 11.15 15.02
C ARG A 22 -48.74 11.30 15.26
N LEU A 23 -48.00 10.20 15.45
CA LEU A 23 -46.54 10.23 15.59
C LEU A 23 -45.80 9.73 14.34
N TRP A 24 -46.53 9.36 13.27
CA TRP A 24 -45.93 8.79 12.05
C TRP A 24 -45.98 9.69 10.82
N ASN A 25 -46.50 10.91 10.91
CA ASN A 25 -46.55 11.83 9.78
C ASN A 25 -45.39 12.84 9.71
N ASP A 26 -44.57 12.97 10.75
CA ASP A 26 -43.40 13.87 10.78
C ASP A 26 -42.04 13.15 10.74
N ALA A 27 -42.04 11.82 10.62
CA ALA A 27 -40.82 11.00 10.54
C ALA A 27 -40.18 10.80 9.14
N PRO A 28 -40.84 11.02 7.97
CA PRO A 28 -40.24 10.67 6.68
C PRO A 28 -39.24 11.71 6.13
N THR A 29 -39.16 12.91 6.71
CA THR A 29 -38.24 13.97 6.23
C THR A 29 -36.84 13.85 6.84
N ALA A 30 -36.74 13.62 8.16
CA ALA A 30 -35.46 13.55 8.85
C ALA A 30 -34.57 12.36 8.42
N PHE A 31 -35.16 11.21 8.08
CA PHE A 31 -34.40 10.06 7.56
C PHE A 31 -33.92 10.27 6.11
N ALA A 32 -34.74 10.94 5.28
CA ALA A 32 -34.37 11.26 3.90
C ALA A 32 -33.29 12.35 3.84
N GLU A 33 -33.38 13.37 4.69
CA GLU A 33 -32.37 14.42 4.84
C GLU A 33 -31.03 13.86 5.35
N ASN A 34 -31.05 12.97 6.35
CA ASN A 34 -29.84 12.31 6.84
C ASN A 34 -29.20 11.39 5.78
N ALA A 35 -30.01 10.69 4.97
CA ALA A 35 -29.49 9.87 3.88
C ALA A 35 -28.94 10.69 2.71
N ALA A 36 -29.53 11.86 2.42
CA ALA A 36 -29.03 12.79 1.42
C ALA A 36 -27.73 13.46 1.89
N ALA A 37 -27.67 13.92 3.14
CA ALA A 37 -26.48 14.49 3.76
C ALA A 37 -25.32 13.47 3.83
N ALA A 38 -25.61 12.19 4.12
CA ALA A 38 -24.62 11.10 4.10
C ALA A 38 -24.09 10.82 2.67
N LYS A 39 -24.96 10.87 1.66
CA LYS A 39 -24.54 10.73 0.25
C LYS A 39 -23.74 11.93 -0.23
N GLU A 40 -24.08 13.13 0.20
CA GLU A 40 -23.39 14.37 -0.15
C GLU A 40 -22.02 14.47 0.53
N THR A 41 -21.91 14.03 1.79
CA THR A 41 -20.60 13.89 2.48
C THR A 41 -19.73 12.80 1.85
N GLN A 42 -20.29 11.64 1.46
CA GLN A 42 -19.53 10.62 0.74
C GLN A 42 -19.09 11.08 -0.66
N LYS A 43 -19.93 11.83 -1.38
CA LYS A 43 -19.59 12.40 -2.68
C LYS A 43 -18.53 13.49 -2.56
N SER A 44 -18.69 14.42 -1.61
CA SER A 44 -17.69 15.45 -1.27
C SER A 44 -16.36 14.83 -0.82
N ALA A 45 -16.38 13.73 -0.06
CA ALA A 45 -15.16 13.02 0.33
C ALA A 45 -14.46 12.37 -0.89
N LYS A 46 -15.22 11.71 -1.78
CA LYS A 46 -14.69 11.16 -3.03
C LYS A 46 -14.15 12.24 -3.98
N ASP A 47 -14.82 13.38 -4.07
CA ASP A 47 -14.40 14.50 -4.91
C ASP A 47 -13.15 15.19 -4.33
N LYS A 48 -13.02 15.28 -2.99
CA LYS A 48 -11.79 15.76 -2.33
C LYS A 48 -10.61 14.80 -2.48
N VAL A 49 -10.83 13.48 -2.41
CA VAL A 49 -9.79 12.46 -2.69
C VAL A 49 -9.31 12.56 -4.14
N LYS A 50 -10.23 12.80 -5.10
CA LYS A 50 -9.86 13.04 -6.51
C LYS A 50 -9.08 14.33 -6.74
N GLN A 51 -9.29 15.37 -5.94
CA GLN A 51 -8.64 16.68 -6.11
C GLN A 51 -7.19 16.74 -5.60
N ASN A 52 -6.78 15.83 -4.73
CA ASN A 52 -5.42 15.80 -4.15
C ASN A 52 -4.49 14.73 -4.77
N ALA A 53 -4.98 13.92 -5.69
CA ALA A 53 -4.13 12.96 -6.40
C ALA A 53 -3.30 13.69 -7.47
N LYS A 54 -1.97 13.50 -7.46
CA LYS A 54 -1.14 13.89 -8.62
C LYS A 54 -1.76 13.29 -9.89
N PRO A 55 -1.87 14.06 -10.99
CA PRO A 55 -2.43 13.55 -12.22
C PRO A 55 -1.68 12.30 -12.66
N ALA A 56 -2.42 11.28 -13.12
CA ALA A 56 -1.81 10.08 -13.66
C ALA A 56 -0.84 10.46 -14.80
N PRO A 57 0.34 9.83 -14.84
CA PRO A 57 1.33 10.19 -15.85
C PRO A 57 0.84 9.87 -17.27
N PRO A 58 1.28 10.63 -18.29
CA PRO A 58 0.86 10.43 -19.68
C PRO A 58 1.05 8.98 -20.11
N ALA A 59 0.12 8.45 -20.90
CA ALA A 59 0.08 7.03 -21.22
C ALA A 59 1.31 6.50 -21.99
N GLU A 60 1.99 7.34 -22.77
CA GLU A 60 3.00 6.93 -23.77
C GLU A 60 4.20 7.91 -23.83
N ASP A 61 4.85 8.18 -22.71
CA ASP A 61 6.04 9.06 -22.64
C ASP A 61 7.38 8.30 -22.70
N GLY A 62 7.34 6.99 -22.98
CA GLY A 62 8.51 6.12 -23.05
C GLY A 62 9.17 5.84 -21.70
N LYS A 63 8.50 6.15 -20.59
CA LYS A 63 9.00 5.91 -19.23
C LYS A 63 8.37 4.66 -18.62
N LEU A 64 9.19 3.90 -17.92
CA LEU A 64 8.76 2.77 -17.10
C LEU A 64 7.69 3.19 -16.09
N ARG A 65 6.74 2.30 -15.86
CA ARG A 65 5.66 2.43 -14.88
C ARG A 65 5.76 1.29 -13.89
N ILE A 66 6.20 1.57 -12.67
CA ILE A 66 6.34 0.55 -11.63
C ILE A 66 5.28 0.77 -10.56
N ILE A 67 4.67 -0.31 -10.09
CA ILE A 67 3.69 -0.29 -9.01
C ILE A 67 4.12 -1.26 -7.90
N CYS A 68 4.18 -0.73 -6.69
CA CYS A 68 4.64 -1.43 -5.49
C CYS A 68 3.46 -1.60 -4.54
N PHE A 69 3.23 -2.80 -4.05
CA PHE A 69 2.16 -3.12 -3.12
C PHE A 69 2.70 -3.46 -1.75
N GLY A 70 2.21 -2.75 -0.74
CA GLY A 70 2.37 -3.03 0.67
C GLY A 70 1.03 -3.42 1.27
N ALA A 71 1.05 -4.13 2.39
CA ALA A 71 -0.16 -4.29 3.17
C ALA A 71 -0.51 -2.95 3.82
N HIS A 72 0.48 -2.29 4.41
CA HIS A 72 0.29 -1.12 5.26
C HIS A 72 0.94 0.14 4.69
N PRO A 73 0.50 1.34 5.13
CA PRO A 73 1.18 2.60 4.83
C PRO A 73 2.55 2.67 5.53
N ASP A 74 3.60 2.21 4.86
CA ASP A 74 5.03 2.24 5.23
C ASP A 74 5.83 1.12 4.52
N ASP A 75 5.16 0.01 4.19
CA ASP A 75 5.77 -1.21 3.66
C ASP A 75 6.60 -0.95 2.40
N CYS A 76 6.04 -0.22 1.44
CA CYS A 76 6.73 0.06 0.17
C CYS A 76 7.94 0.96 0.38
N GLU A 77 7.84 1.97 1.24
CA GLU A 77 8.92 2.89 1.59
C GLU A 77 10.07 2.13 2.26
N ILE A 78 9.75 1.18 3.14
CA ILE A 78 10.75 0.32 3.80
C ILE A 78 11.48 -0.56 2.78
N LYS A 79 10.71 -1.18 1.86
CA LYS A 79 11.20 -2.27 1.01
C LYS A 79 11.78 -1.82 -0.34
N ALA A 80 11.30 -0.71 -0.87
CA ALA A 80 11.59 -0.25 -2.22
C ALA A 80 11.74 1.28 -2.33
N GLY A 81 11.83 2.01 -1.20
CA GLY A 81 11.94 3.48 -1.21
C GLY A 81 13.20 3.97 -1.93
N GLY A 82 14.32 3.27 -1.80
CA GLY A 82 15.58 3.64 -2.45
C GLY A 82 15.49 3.47 -3.97
N VAL A 83 15.11 2.29 -4.44
CA VAL A 83 14.96 2.01 -5.87
C VAL A 83 13.89 2.89 -6.53
N ALA A 84 12.80 3.19 -5.80
CA ALA A 84 11.76 4.11 -6.24
C ALA A 84 12.30 5.53 -6.47
N ALA A 85 13.13 6.04 -5.55
CA ALA A 85 13.78 7.33 -5.72
C ALA A 85 14.73 7.34 -6.94
N LEU A 86 15.47 6.25 -7.18
CA LEU A 86 16.34 6.13 -8.36
C LEU A 86 15.55 6.14 -9.67
N TRP A 87 14.44 5.40 -9.76
CA TRP A 87 13.55 5.44 -10.93
C TRP A 87 12.97 6.85 -11.14
N SER A 88 12.47 7.47 -10.07
CA SER A 88 11.93 8.83 -10.11
C SER A 88 12.95 9.86 -10.60
N GLN A 89 14.20 9.78 -10.14
CA GLN A 89 15.29 10.67 -10.59
C GLN A 89 15.56 10.59 -12.11
N GLN A 90 15.27 9.44 -12.74
CA GLN A 90 15.38 9.26 -14.19
C GLN A 90 14.07 9.58 -14.95
N GLY A 91 13.06 10.10 -14.24
CA GLY A 91 11.75 10.48 -14.76
C GLY A 91 10.81 9.30 -14.99
N HIS A 92 11.08 8.13 -14.39
CA HIS A 92 10.15 6.99 -14.42
C HIS A 92 9.02 7.17 -13.41
N HIS A 93 7.91 6.50 -13.68
CA HIS A 93 6.70 6.62 -12.87
C HIS A 93 6.64 5.50 -11.86
N VAL A 94 6.58 5.86 -10.58
CA VAL A 94 6.46 4.91 -9.48
C VAL A 94 5.18 5.20 -8.71
N LYS A 95 4.42 4.15 -8.41
CA LYS A 95 3.23 4.20 -7.55
C LYS A 95 3.36 3.21 -6.42
N PHE A 96 3.27 3.69 -5.19
CA PHE A 96 3.13 2.84 -4.00
C PHE A 96 1.65 2.67 -3.68
N VAL A 97 1.27 1.48 -3.23
CA VAL A 97 -0.11 1.17 -2.85
C VAL A 97 -0.11 0.40 -1.54
N ALA A 98 -0.71 1.00 -0.50
CA ALA A 98 -1.04 0.28 0.72
C ALA A 98 -2.43 -0.34 0.57
N LEU A 99 -2.55 -1.66 0.73
CA LEU A 99 -3.85 -2.34 0.59
C LEU A 99 -4.78 -2.08 1.77
N THR A 100 -4.26 -1.72 2.94
CA THR A 100 -5.04 -1.32 4.12
C THR A 100 -4.70 0.11 4.54
N ASN A 101 -5.60 0.72 5.31
CA ASN A 101 -5.50 2.10 5.76
C ASN A 101 -4.65 2.28 7.04
N GLY A 102 -4.20 1.18 7.66
CA GLY A 102 -3.32 1.21 8.82
C GLY A 102 -3.96 1.68 10.12
N ASP A 103 -5.29 1.63 10.23
CA ASP A 103 -6.08 2.27 11.28
C ASP A 103 -6.02 1.63 12.67
N ILE A 104 -5.31 0.51 12.83
CA ILE A 104 -4.95 -0.06 14.14
C ILE A 104 -3.43 -0.10 14.38
N GLY A 105 -2.65 0.52 13.49
CA GLY A 105 -1.18 0.51 13.52
C GLY A 105 -0.53 1.45 14.55
N HIS A 106 -1.24 1.91 15.58
CA HIS A 106 -0.67 2.81 16.60
C HIS A 106 -1.17 2.49 18.01
N TRP A 107 -0.27 2.56 19.00
CA TRP A 107 -0.56 2.17 20.39
C TRP A 107 -1.59 3.06 21.11
N LYS A 108 -1.78 4.32 20.66
CA LYS A 108 -2.68 5.31 21.32
C LYS A 108 -3.84 5.80 20.45
N MET A 109 -3.70 5.71 19.13
CA MET A 109 -4.62 6.32 18.15
C MET A 109 -5.12 5.20 17.26
N ALA A 110 -6.39 5.21 16.87
CA ALA A 110 -6.96 4.18 16.02
C ALA A 110 -8.12 4.73 15.17
N GLY A 111 -8.62 3.90 14.25
CA GLY A 111 -9.74 4.19 13.36
C GLY A 111 -9.45 5.32 12.38
N GLY A 112 -10.52 5.98 11.92
CA GLY A 112 -10.45 7.07 10.94
C GLY A 112 -9.40 8.15 11.21
N PRO A 113 -9.22 8.64 12.46
CA PRO A 113 -8.15 9.61 12.77
C PRO A 113 -6.73 9.08 12.48
N LEU A 114 -6.44 7.81 12.81
CA LEU A 114 -5.14 7.22 12.49
C LEU A 114 -4.98 7.01 10.99
N ALA A 115 -6.01 6.49 10.32
CA ALA A 115 -5.99 6.29 8.86
C ALA A 115 -5.67 7.60 8.11
N GLN A 116 -6.30 8.71 8.51
CA GLN A 116 -6.05 10.02 7.92
C GLN A 116 -4.62 10.50 8.17
N ARG A 117 -4.09 10.30 9.40
CA ARG A 117 -2.71 10.64 9.74
C ARG A 117 -1.72 9.83 8.91
N ARG A 118 -1.88 8.49 8.87
CA ARG A 118 -0.99 7.61 8.11
C ARG A 118 -1.03 7.89 6.61
N ASN A 119 -2.22 8.17 6.06
CA ASN A 119 -2.34 8.59 4.67
C ASN A 119 -1.57 9.90 4.41
N ALA A 120 -1.66 10.90 5.29
CA ALA A 120 -0.89 12.14 5.15
C ALA A 120 0.62 11.90 5.25
N GLU A 121 1.06 11.03 6.16
CA GLU A 121 2.46 10.65 6.35
C GLU A 121 3.04 10.00 5.07
N VAL A 122 2.34 9.05 4.44
CA VAL A 122 2.84 8.44 3.19
C VAL A 122 2.73 9.38 1.98
N GLN A 123 1.77 10.30 1.94
CA GLN A 123 1.73 11.31 0.86
C GLN A 123 2.96 12.23 0.92
N HIS A 124 3.37 12.64 2.13
CA HIS A 124 4.60 13.40 2.32
C HIS A 124 5.85 12.58 1.95
N ALA A 125 5.90 11.30 2.36
CA ALA A 125 6.98 10.39 1.94
C ALA A 125 7.05 10.25 0.41
N ALA A 126 5.90 10.15 -0.27
CA ALA A 126 5.82 10.07 -1.72
C ALA A 126 6.36 11.33 -2.40
N ASP A 127 6.10 12.52 -1.84
CA ASP A 127 6.66 13.77 -2.35
C ASP A 127 8.18 13.84 -2.21
N LEU A 128 8.73 13.42 -1.06
CA LEU A 128 10.18 13.33 -0.85
C LEU A 128 10.84 12.38 -1.87
N LEU A 129 10.24 11.21 -2.08
CA LEU A 129 10.75 10.18 -3.00
C LEU A 129 10.53 10.53 -4.47
N GLY A 130 9.66 11.51 -4.79
CA GLY A 130 9.32 11.88 -6.16
C GLY A 130 8.36 10.90 -6.84
N ILE A 131 7.49 10.24 -6.07
CA ILE A 131 6.58 9.20 -6.55
C ILE A 131 5.11 9.59 -6.32
N THR A 132 4.20 8.64 -6.59
CA THR A 132 2.79 8.70 -6.18
C THR A 132 2.48 7.59 -5.18
N THR A 133 1.49 7.81 -4.32
CA THR A 133 1.03 6.78 -3.38
C THR A 133 -0.50 6.75 -3.27
N GLU A 134 -1.06 5.58 -3.03
CA GLU A 134 -2.50 5.35 -2.80
C GLU A 134 -2.70 4.44 -1.61
N VAL A 135 -3.54 4.86 -0.66
CA VAL A 135 -3.96 4.03 0.48
C VAL A 135 -5.39 3.59 0.25
N LEU A 136 -5.62 2.28 0.20
CA LEU A 136 -6.96 1.74 0.00
C LEU A 136 -7.76 1.75 1.31
N ASP A 137 -9.06 1.92 1.16
CA ASP A 137 -10.01 1.90 2.28
C ASP A 137 -10.39 0.45 2.65
N ILE A 138 -9.42 -0.29 3.18
CA ILE A 138 -9.58 -1.60 3.81
C ILE A 138 -9.00 -1.50 5.21
N HIS A 139 -9.72 -1.98 6.22
CA HIS A 139 -9.25 -1.93 7.61
C HIS A 139 -8.01 -2.81 7.82
N ASP A 140 -7.07 -2.30 8.61
CA ASP A 140 -5.84 -3.00 8.94
C ASP A 140 -6.15 -4.22 9.83
N GLY A 141 -5.56 -5.37 9.49
CA GLY A 141 -5.84 -6.67 10.10
C GLY A 141 -7.07 -7.40 9.52
N GLU A 142 -7.82 -6.78 8.60
CA GLU A 142 -9.04 -7.34 8.00
C GLU A 142 -8.87 -7.69 6.50
N LEU A 143 -7.68 -7.52 5.93
CA LEU A 143 -7.43 -7.86 4.54
C LEU A 143 -7.65 -9.36 4.31
N THR A 144 -8.42 -9.69 3.27
CA THR A 144 -8.65 -11.07 2.84
C THR A 144 -8.48 -11.19 1.33
N PRO A 145 -7.98 -12.34 0.81
CA PRO A 145 -7.71 -12.54 -0.61
C PRO A 145 -8.99 -12.88 -1.38
N THR A 146 -10.00 -12.03 -1.27
CA THR A 146 -11.30 -12.19 -1.94
C THR A 146 -11.19 -11.88 -3.42
N LEU A 147 -12.18 -12.34 -4.20
CA LEU A 147 -12.29 -11.99 -5.62
C LEU A 147 -12.40 -10.47 -5.83
N GLU A 148 -13.07 -9.76 -4.92
CA GLU A 148 -13.19 -8.31 -4.97
C GLU A 148 -11.83 -7.63 -4.85
N ASN A 149 -11.05 -7.99 -3.83
CA ASN A 149 -9.71 -7.44 -3.63
C ASN A 149 -8.76 -7.83 -4.77
N ARG A 150 -8.88 -9.04 -5.32
CA ARG A 150 -8.11 -9.45 -6.51
C ARG A 150 -8.43 -8.57 -7.72
N ARG A 151 -9.71 -8.27 -7.96
CA ARG A 151 -10.12 -7.34 -9.03
C ARG A 151 -9.61 -5.92 -8.76
N LYS A 152 -9.59 -5.47 -7.49
CA LYS A 152 -9.03 -4.16 -7.11
C LYS A 152 -7.55 -4.07 -7.46
N VAL A 153 -6.73 -5.04 -7.04
CA VAL A 153 -5.30 -5.12 -7.37
C VAL A 153 -5.07 -5.22 -8.89
N THR A 154 -5.81 -6.10 -9.58
CA THR A 154 -5.69 -6.26 -11.04
C THR A 154 -6.01 -4.97 -11.79
N ARG A 155 -7.06 -4.24 -11.36
CA ARG A 155 -7.44 -2.96 -11.93
C ARG A 155 -6.36 -1.91 -11.74
N LEU A 156 -5.79 -1.78 -10.54
CA LEU A 156 -4.70 -0.84 -10.26
C LEU A 156 -3.50 -1.10 -11.17
N ILE A 157 -3.11 -2.36 -11.37
CA ILE A 157 -2.01 -2.73 -12.26
C ILE A 157 -2.32 -2.36 -13.73
N ARG A 158 -3.55 -2.62 -14.19
CA ARG A 158 -4.00 -2.29 -15.55
C ARG A 158 -4.05 -0.79 -15.82
N GLU A 159 -4.71 -0.05 -14.94
CA GLU A 159 -4.84 1.41 -15.04
C GLU A 159 -3.48 2.10 -14.96
N TRP A 160 -2.55 1.53 -14.18
CA TRP A 160 -1.18 1.99 -14.12
C TRP A 160 -0.37 1.62 -15.36
N LYS A 161 -0.83 0.70 -16.22
CA LYS A 161 -0.07 0.15 -17.35
C LYS A 161 1.32 -0.36 -16.92
N ALA A 162 1.38 -1.12 -15.83
CA ALA A 162 2.65 -1.45 -15.20
C ALA A 162 3.61 -2.24 -16.12
N ASP A 163 4.89 -1.89 -16.05
CA ASP A 163 6.00 -2.70 -16.57
C ASP A 163 6.59 -3.61 -15.47
N ILE A 164 6.56 -3.13 -14.22
CA ILE A 164 7.05 -3.85 -13.04
C ILE A 164 5.99 -3.78 -11.94
N VAL A 165 5.71 -4.91 -11.31
CA VAL A 165 4.86 -5.03 -10.13
C VAL A 165 5.69 -5.60 -8.98
N MET A 166 5.63 -4.99 -7.80
CA MET A 166 6.41 -5.44 -6.64
C MET A 166 5.51 -5.69 -5.43
N GLY A 167 5.84 -6.68 -4.59
CA GLY A 167 5.07 -6.96 -3.38
C GLY A 167 5.74 -7.96 -2.43
N PRO A 168 5.12 -8.24 -1.27
CA PRO A 168 5.62 -9.25 -0.34
C PRO A 168 5.46 -10.68 -0.90
N ARG A 169 6.27 -11.62 -0.41
CA ARG A 169 6.04 -13.06 -0.63
C ARG A 169 4.81 -13.53 0.16
N THR A 170 4.25 -14.67 -0.22
CA THR A 170 3.07 -15.25 0.45
C THR A 170 3.36 -15.87 1.82
N ASN A 171 4.63 -15.90 2.25
CA ASN A 171 5.08 -16.39 3.55
C ASN A 171 5.49 -15.23 4.44
N ASP A 172 4.64 -14.87 5.40
CA ASP A 172 4.90 -13.85 6.41
C ASP A 172 4.21 -14.21 7.74
N TYR A 173 4.70 -13.67 8.85
CA TYR A 173 4.04 -13.75 10.15
C TYR A 173 2.77 -12.88 10.16
N HIS A 174 2.78 -11.74 9.46
CA HIS A 174 1.65 -10.84 9.37
C HIS A 174 0.64 -11.35 8.33
N PRO A 175 -0.64 -11.56 8.69
CA PRO A 175 -1.67 -12.02 7.74
C PRO A 175 -1.82 -11.09 6.54
N ASP A 176 -1.89 -9.78 6.75
CA ASP A 176 -2.07 -8.83 5.65
C ASP A 176 -0.91 -8.82 4.66
N HIS A 177 0.34 -9.02 5.10
CA HIS A 177 1.47 -9.18 4.19
C HIS A 177 1.27 -10.42 3.31
N ARG A 178 0.90 -11.56 3.92
CA ARG A 178 0.62 -12.80 3.18
C ARG A 178 -0.48 -12.60 2.15
N TYR A 179 -1.59 -11.97 2.54
CA TYR A 179 -2.73 -11.77 1.66
C TYR A 179 -2.46 -10.73 0.58
N THR A 180 -1.66 -9.71 0.86
CA THR A 180 -1.13 -8.81 -0.17
C THR A 180 -0.31 -9.59 -1.20
N GLY A 181 0.60 -10.46 -0.75
CA GLY A 181 1.38 -11.33 -1.63
C GLY A 181 0.50 -12.23 -2.50
N VAL A 182 -0.51 -12.89 -1.89
CA VAL A 182 -1.46 -13.74 -2.62
C VAL A 182 -2.25 -12.93 -3.66
N LEU A 183 -2.74 -11.74 -3.31
CA LEU A 183 -3.51 -10.89 -4.20
C LEU A 183 -2.69 -10.40 -5.40
N VAL A 184 -1.43 -9.99 -5.17
CA VAL A 184 -0.50 -9.57 -6.21
C VAL A 184 -0.13 -10.73 -7.14
N GLN A 185 0.17 -11.89 -6.55
CA GLN A 185 0.48 -13.12 -7.29
C GLN A 185 -0.70 -13.57 -8.16
N ASP A 186 -1.91 -13.63 -7.60
CA ASP A 186 -3.12 -14.01 -8.33
C ASP A 186 -3.47 -13.02 -9.45
N ALA A 187 -3.10 -11.75 -9.29
CA ALA A 187 -3.29 -10.74 -10.33
C ALA A 187 -2.38 -10.97 -11.55
N ALA A 188 -1.22 -11.61 -11.39
CA ALA A 188 -0.20 -11.74 -12.44
C ALA A 188 -0.72 -12.44 -13.72
N TYR A 189 -1.59 -13.44 -13.61
CA TYR A 189 -2.26 -13.98 -14.80
C TYR A 189 -3.44 -13.10 -15.24
N MET A 190 -4.19 -12.57 -14.27
CA MET A 190 -5.44 -11.86 -14.52
C MET A 190 -5.26 -10.51 -15.21
N VAL A 191 -4.11 -9.86 -15.11
CA VAL A 191 -3.85 -8.57 -15.79
C VAL A 191 -4.01 -8.65 -17.31
N ALA A 192 -3.81 -9.82 -17.92
CA ALA A 192 -4.00 -10.04 -19.35
C ALA A 192 -5.40 -10.59 -19.75
N VAL A 193 -6.21 -11.05 -18.79
CA VAL A 193 -7.50 -11.73 -19.07
C VAL A 193 -8.63 -10.72 -19.32
N PRO A 194 -9.12 -10.50 -20.55
CA PRO A 194 -9.95 -9.34 -20.89
C PRO A 194 -11.20 -9.16 -19.99
N PHE A 195 -11.92 -10.25 -19.72
CA PHE A 195 -13.18 -10.21 -18.98
C PHE A 195 -13.05 -10.28 -17.45
N PHE A 196 -11.83 -10.36 -16.88
CA PHE A 196 -11.65 -10.35 -15.43
C PHE A 196 -11.84 -8.97 -14.80
N CYS A 197 -11.55 -7.89 -15.52
CA CYS A 197 -11.87 -6.51 -15.13
C CYS A 197 -12.27 -5.77 -16.42
N PRO A 198 -13.48 -6.01 -16.96
CA PRO A 198 -13.85 -5.52 -18.29
C PRO A 198 -13.94 -3.98 -18.38
N ASP A 199 -13.96 -3.31 -17.22
CA ASP A 199 -13.90 -1.86 -17.05
C ASP A 199 -12.48 -1.28 -17.12
N ALA A 200 -11.45 -2.12 -17.12
CA ALA A 200 -10.05 -1.72 -17.24
C ALA A 200 -9.36 -2.52 -18.35
N GLU A 201 -8.77 -1.85 -19.33
CA GLU A 201 -8.15 -2.48 -20.49
C GLU A 201 -7.07 -3.51 -20.05
N PRO A 202 -7.10 -4.75 -20.56
CA PRO A 202 -6.08 -5.73 -20.24
C PRO A 202 -4.70 -5.28 -20.74
N LEU A 203 -3.65 -5.65 -20.02
CA LEU A 203 -2.29 -5.35 -20.44
C LEU A 203 -1.91 -6.22 -21.64
N ALA A 204 -1.37 -5.59 -22.69
CA ALA A 204 -0.85 -6.29 -23.86
C ALA A 204 0.41 -7.11 -23.56
N LYS A 205 1.17 -6.69 -22.55
CA LYS A 205 2.35 -7.41 -22.04
C LYS A 205 2.16 -7.65 -20.55
N ASN A 206 2.54 -8.84 -20.10
CA ASN A 206 2.53 -9.14 -18.68
C ASN A 206 3.73 -8.43 -18.01
N PRO A 207 3.53 -7.69 -16.90
CA PRO A 207 4.63 -7.09 -16.16
C PRO A 207 5.65 -8.14 -15.64
N VAL A 208 6.83 -7.67 -15.27
CA VAL A 208 7.72 -8.43 -14.39
C VAL A 208 7.24 -8.26 -12.96
N PHE A 209 7.00 -9.37 -12.26
CA PHE A 209 6.61 -9.35 -10.85
C PHE A 209 7.84 -9.63 -9.99
N LEU A 210 8.03 -8.88 -8.92
CA LEU A 210 9.18 -8.99 -8.02
C LEU A 210 8.74 -9.06 -6.56
N TYR A 211 9.40 -9.91 -5.79
CA TYR A 211 9.21 -9.98 -4.35
C TYR A 211 10.20 -9.13 -3.58
N TYR A 212 9.72 -8.57 -2.47
CA TYR A 212 10.53 -7.90 -1.46
C TYR A 212 11.39 -8.88 -0.65
N PRO A 213 12.50 -8.41 -0.05
CA PRO A 213 13.34 -9.26 0.78
C PRO A 213 12.70 -9.47 2.16
N ASP A 214 12.76 -10.70 2.66
CA ASP A 214 12.36 -11.06 4.02
C ASP A 214 13.35 -12.06 4.66
N ARG A 215 13.05 -12.50 5.89
CA ARG A 215 13.93 -13.37 6.68
C ARG A 215 13.39 -14.79 6.87
N PHE A 216 12.26 -15.12 6.27
CA PHE A 216 11.67 -16.44 6.40
C PHE A 216 12.50 -17.48 5.64
N LYS A 217 12.63 -18.66 6.24
CA LYS A 217 13.40 -19.79 5.68
C LYS A 217 12.52 -20.93 5.18
N LYS A 218 11.21 -20.86 5.43
CA LYS A 218 10.21 -21.82 4.99
C LYS A 218 9.10 -21.08 4.23
N PRO A 219 8.55 -21.66 3.15
CA PRO A 219 8.94 -22.96 2.57
C PRO A 219 10.34 -22.95 1.93
N TYR A 220 10.87 -21.77 1.59
CA TYR A 220 12.24 -21.59 1.12
C TYR A 220 12.78 -20.18 1.50
N PRO A 221 14.10 -20.01 1.65
CA PRO A 221 14.69 -18.71 1.90
C PRO A 221 14.58 -17.79 0.68
N PHE A 222 14.42 -16.48 0.91
CA PHE A 222 14.51 -15.47 -0.15
C PHE A 222 15.83 -15.57 -0.91
N GLN A 223 15.78 -15.39 -2.24
CA GLN A 223 16.95 -15.38 -3.12
C GLN A 223 16.92 -14.12 -3.99
N ALA A 224 17.95 -13.29 -3.89
CA ALA A 224 18.02 -12.08 -4.70
C ALA A 224 18.40 -12.42 -6.15
N ASP A 225 17.53 -12.08 -7.10
CA ASP A 225 17.88 -12.06 -8.53
C ASP A 225 18.45 -10.70 -8.93
N VAL A 226 17.93 -9.64 -8.30
CA VAL A 226 18.28 -8.25 -8.52
C VAL A 226 18.71 -7.62 -7.20
N ALA A 227 19.87 -6.96 -7.19
CA ALA A 227 20.32 -6.14 -6.06
C ALA A 227 20.71 -4.76 -6.58
N VAL A 228 20.22 -3.71 -5.92
CA VAL A 228 20.35 -2.32 -6.33
C VAL A 228 21.06 -1.55 -5.22
N GLY A 229 22.17 -0.91 -5.55
CA GLY A 229 22.84 0.00 -4.64
C GLY A 229 22.10 1.34 -4.55
N ILE A 230 21.86 1.82 -3.33
CA ILE A 230 21.00 2.99 -3.08
C ILE A 230 21.73 4.15 -2.36
N ASP A 231 23.06 4.12 -2.31
CA ASP A 231 23.89 5.10 -1.60
C ASP A 231 23.52 6.56 -1.92
N SER A 232 23.27 6.87 -3.19
CA SER A 232 22.96 8.24 -3.65
C SER A 232 21.59 8.78 -3.22
N VAL A 233 20.72 7.92 -2.71
CA VAL A 233 19.34 8.27 -2.33
C VAL A 233 19.00 7.85 -0.90
N MET A 234 19.98 7.33 -0.15
CA MET A 234 19.75 6.79 1.19
C MET A 234 19.15 7.85 2.13
N ASP A 235 19.69 9.06 2.15
CA ASP A 235 19.19 10.14 3.01
C ASP A 235 17.71 10.44 2.76
N ARG A 236 17.32 10.50 1.49
CA ARG A 236 15.94 10.76 1.08
C ARG A 236 15.01 9.61 1.48
N LYS A 237 15.45 8.36 1.30
CA LYS A 237 14.70 7.18 1.76
C LYS A 237 14.47 7.23 3.27
N VAL A 238 15.52 7.51 4.04
CA VAL A 238 15.43 7.50 5.50
C VAL A 238 14.62 8.67 6.02
N GLU A 239 14.73 9.85 5.42
CA GLU A 239 13.88 10.99 5.78
C GLU A 239 12.40 10.69 5.54
N ALA A 240 12.05 10.11 4.38
CA ALA A 240 10.70 9.65 4.09
C ALA A 240 10.18 8.65 5.14
N LEU A 241 11.06 7.77 5.64
CA LEU A 241 10.71 6.85 6.72
C LEU A 241 10.55 7.56 8.06
N VAL A 242 11.53 8.36 8.49
CA VAL A 242 11.52 9.04 9.80
C VAL A 242 10.33 9.99 9.95
N ASP A 243 9.86 10.60 8.86
CA ASP A 243 8.72 11.52 8.88
C ASP A 243 7.36 10.82 9.02
N MET A 244 7.29 9.50 8.86
CA MET A 244 6.12 8.70 9.26
C MET A 244 6.14 8.48 10.78
N GLU A 245 5.99 9.58 11.52
CA GLU A 245 6.24 9.61 12.96
C GLU A 245 5.36 8.63 13.73
N SER A 246 4.10 8.44 13.32
CA SER A 246 3.19 7.50 13.99
C SER A 246 3.76 6.08 14.05
N GLN A 247 4.48 5.67 13.00
CA GLN A 247 5.00 4.30 12.90
C GLN A 247 6.37 4.16 13.54
N PHE A 248 7.30 5.08 13.31
CA PHE A 248 8.69 4.82 13.66
C PHE A 248 9.19 5.59 14.87
N VAL A 249 8.84 6.88 14.95
CA VAL A 249 9.22 7.72 16.09
C VAL A 249 8.37 7.36 17.31
N GLU A 250 7.06 7.22 17.13
CA GLU A 250 6.10 6.85 18.18
C GLU A 250 6.00 5.33 18.39
N GLY A 251 6.62 4.53 17.52
CA GLY A 251 6.76 3.07 17.67
C GLY A 251 5.57 2.25 17.18
N GLY A 252 4.60 2.85 16.50
CA GLY A 252 3.48 2.15 15.87
C GLY A 252 2.62 1.40 16.89
N ALA A 253 2.08 0.25 16.50
CA ALA A 253 1.17 -0.55 17.34
C ALA A 253 1.82 -1.05 18.65
N LEU A 254 3.14 -1.21 18.66
CA LEU A 254 3.90 -1.70 19.82
C LEU A 254 4.70 -0.59 20.52
N GLY A 255 4.38 0.67 20.21
CA GLY A 255 5.00 1.83 20.81
C GLY A 255 4.49 2.14 22.22
N SER A 256 5.00 3.22 22.80
CA SER A 256 4.53 3.76 24.07
C SER A 256 4.83 5.26 24.18
N ALA A 257 4.18 5.93 25.13
CA ALA A 257 4.45 7.34 25.43
C ALA A 257 5.91 7.59 25.81
N ASP A 258 6.58 6.61 26.44
CA ASP A 258 7.94 6.75 26.97
C ASP A 258 8.97 7.02 25.87
N LEU A 259 8.68 6.65 24.62
CA LEU A 259 9.57 6.89 23.48
C LEU A 259 9.78 8.40 23.21
N ILE A 260 8.81 9.24 23.59
CA ILE A 260 8.80 10.69 23.29
C ILE A 260 8.35 11.57 24.47
N ALA A 261 8.28 11.01 25.70
CA ALA A 261 7.74 11.70 26.88
C ALA A 261 8.58 12.93 27.33
N GLY A 262 9.87 12.94 27.05
CA GLY A 262 10.84 13.99 27.40
C GLY A 262 10.83 15.20 26.47
N GLY A 263 9.78 15.38 25.67
CA GLY A 263 9.63 16.52 24.77
C GLY A 263 10.54 16.47 23.54
N GLU A 264 10.87 17.65 23.00
CA GLU A 264 11.49 17.77 21.68
C GLU A 264 12.89 17.16 21.60
N GLU A 265 13.71 17.30 22.64
CA GLU A 265 15.05 16.72 22.66
C GLU A 265 15.01 15.18 22.56
N GLN A 266 14.11 14.53 23.33
CA GLN A 266 13.93 13.09 23.24
C GLN A 266 13.35 12.68 21.88
N ARG A 267 12.41 13.44 21.33
CA ARG A 267 11.87 13.19 19.97
C ARG A 267 12.98 13.24 18.93
N GLN A 268 13.86 14.22 18.97
CA GLN A 268 15.00 14.32 18.05
C GLN A 268 16.03 13.19 18.24
N LYS A 269 16.28 12.78 19.49
CA LYS A 269 17.08 11.57 19.76
C LYS A 269 16.44 10.34 19.14
N ARG A 270 15.12 10.16 19.30
CA ARG A 270 14.37 9.05 18.74
C ARG A 270 14.41 9.04 17.20
N ARG A 271 14.26 10.21 16.56
CA ARG A 271 14.40 10.37 15.10
C ARG A 271 15.77 9.90 14.59
N ARG A 272 16.86 10.23 15.31
CA ARG A 272 18.22 9.73 14.99
C ARG A 272 18.33 8.21 15.14
N GLU A 273 17.80 7.64 16.22
CA GLU A 273 17.80 6.18 16.41
C GLU A 273 17.02 5.44 15.32
N VAL A 274 15.89 6.00 14.87
CA VAL A 274 15.11 5.46 13.75
C VAL A 274 15.91 5.51 12.45
N ARG A 275 16.57 6.64 12.17
CA ARG A 275 17.48 6.79 11.02
C ARG A 275 18.57 5.72 11.02
N ASP A 276 19.30 5.60 12.13
CA ASP A 276 20.39 4.63 12.27
C ASP A 276 19.89 3.18 12.07
N ALA A 277 18.68 2.88 12.54
CA ALA A 277 18.08 1.56 12.39
C ALA A 277 17.78 1.21 10.92
N PHE A 278 17.28 2.16 10.13
CA PHE A 278 17.03 1.96 8.70
C PHE A 278 18.31 1.93 7.87
N GLU A 279 19.27 2.80 8.13
CA GLU A 279 20.59 2.74 7.51
C GLU A 279 21.26 1.39 7.76
N ASN A 280 21.23 0.90 9.00
CA ASN A 280 21.78 -0.41 9.34
C ASN A 280 21.02 -1.57 8.68
N ARG A 281 19.71 -1.42 8.43
CA ARG A 281 18.92 -2.41 7.70
C ARG A 281 19.43 -2.55 6.26
N ASP A 282 19.55 -1.44 5.54
CA ASP A 282 19.96 -1.46 4.13
C ASP A 282 21.46 -1.77 3.98
N ARG A 283 22.28 -1.43 4.98
CA ARG A 283 23.68 -1.86 5.07
C ARG A 283 23.82 -3.38 5.20
N LYS A 284 22.94 -4.02 5.98
CA LYS A 284 22.90 -5.48 6.09
C LYS A 284 22.48 -6.12 4.77
N THR A 285 21.56 -5.51 4.04
CA THR A 285 21.16 -5.96 2.70
C THR A 285 22.33 -5.87 1.73
N ALA A 286 23.05 -4.74 1.68
CA ALA A 286 24.24 -4.58 0.83
C ALA A 286 25.30 -5.64 1.12
N LYS A 287 25.56 -5.92 2.39
CA LYS A 287 26.49 -6.99 2.80
C LYS A 287 25.99 -8.39 2.42
N ALA A 288 24.71 -8.67 2.59
CA ALA A 288 24.13 -9.99 2.34
C ALA A 288 24.11 -10.34 0.85
N TYR A 289 23.94 -9.35 -0.03
CA TYR A 289 23.80 -9.53 -1.47
C TYR A 289 24.94 -8.86 -2.27
N ALA A 290 26.15 -8.84 -1.69
CA ALA A 290 27.32 -8.26 -2.35
C ALA A 290 27.68 -8.98 -3.66
N THR A 291 27.45 -10.29 -3.74
CA THR A 291 27.66 -11.08 -4.96
C THR A 291 26.72 -10.63 -6.07
N GLU A 292 25.43 -10.45 -5.76
CA GLU A 292 24.42 -9.99 -6.70
C GLU A 292 24.68 -8.54 -7.12
N LEU A 293 25.12 -7.67 -6.20
CA LEU A 293 25.57 -6.31 -6.55
C LEU A 293 26.73 -6.34 -7.55
N ASN A 294 27.75 -7.18 -7.33
CA ASN A 294 28.87 -7.32 -8.26
C ASN A 294 28.42 -7.89 -9.63
N LYS A 295 27.45 -8.81 -9.64
CA LYS A 295 26.85 -9.32 -10.89
C LYS A 295 26.24 -8.20 -11.74
N TRP A 296 25.58 -7.23 -11.10
CA TRP A 296 24.87 -6.14 -11.81
C TRP A 296 25.75 -4.93 -12.12
N TYR A 297 26.68 -4.57 -11.24
CA TYR A 297 27.52 -3.37 -11.39
C TYR A 297 28.96 -3.66 -11.83
N GLY A 298 29.36 -4.93 -11.90
CA GLY A 298 30.76 -5.33 -12.04
C GLY A 298 31.55 -5.14 -10.75
N ASP A 299 32.85 -5.45 -10.79
CA ASP A 299 33.75 -5.26 -9.66
C ASP A 299 34.02 -3.76 -9.45
N ARG A 300 33.38 -3.19 -8.43
CA ARG A 300 33.59 -1.79 -8.03
C ARG A 300 34.76 -1.69 -7.06
N ALA A 301 35.56 -0.63 -7.19
CA ALA A 301 36.63 -0.32 -6.24
C ALA A 301 36.09 -0.01 -4.83
N THR A 302 34.90 0.59 -4.75
CA THR A 302 34.18 0.87 -3.50
C THR A 302 32.86 0.10 -3.52
N PRO A 303 32.66 -0.85 -2.60
CA PRO A 303 31.39 -1.55 -2.43
C PRO A 303 30.26 -0.58 -2.10
N PHE A 304 29.03 -0.93 -2.46
CA PHE A 304 27.86 -0.18 -1.99
C PHE A 304 27.74 -0.26 -0.48
N GLU A 305 27.39 0.86 0.13
CA GLU A 305 27.15 0.95 1.57
C GLU A 305 25.74 0.47 1.92
N TYR A 306 24.77 0.77 1.07
CA TYR A 306 23.34 0.50 1.24
C TYR A 306 22.76 -0.13 -0.04
N ALA A 307 21.86 -1.11 0.13
CA ALA A 307 21.22 -1.75 -0.99
C ALA A 307 19.79 -2.20 -0.68
N GLU A 308 19.01 -2.36 -1.74
CA GLU A 308 17.75 -3.10 -1.77
C GLU A 308 17.91 -4.31 -2.70
N ALA A 309 17.14 -5.37 -2.46
CA ALA A 309 17.24 -6.60 -3.23
C ALA A 309 15.86 -7.19 -3.49
N PHE A 310 15.69 -7.83 -4.63
CA PHE A 310 14.42 -8.34 -5.12
C PHE A 310 14.59 -9.72 -5.76
N GLU A 311 13.59 -10.57 -5.57
CA GLU A 311 13.49 -11.90 -6.16
C GLU A 311 12.47 -11.84 -7.31
N ILE A 312 12.75 -12.49 -8.43
CA ILE A 312 11.79 -12.60 -9.52
C ILE A 312 10.67 -13.52 -9.08
N CYS A 313 9.44 -13.02 -9.16
CA CYS A 313 8.26 -13.84 -8.97
C CYS A 313 8.15 -14.86 -10.11
N GLU A 314 7.78 -16.08 -9.76
CA GLU A 314 7.57 -17.16 -10.71
C GLU A 314 6.32 -16.97 -11.59
N TYR A 315 5.51 -15.95 -11.29
CA TYR A 315 4.34 -15.54 -12.05
C TYR A 315 4.61 -14.23 -12.81
N GLY A 316 3.94 -14.07 -13.95
CA GLY A 316 4.14 -12.91 -14.84
C GLY A 316 5.23 -13.16 -15.89
N HIS A 317 5.79 -12.09 -16.45
CA HIS A 317 6.87 -12.19 -17.43
C HIS A 317 8.19 -12.61 -16.76
N GLN A 318 8.93 -13.51 -17.41
CA GLN A 318 10.23 -13.98 -16.95
C GLN A 318 11.32 -13.28 -17.76
N PRO A 319 11.96 -12.22 -17.22
CA PRO A 319 12.84 -11.36 -17.99
C PRO A 319 14.24 -11.97 -18.19
N SER A 320 14.86 -11.67 -19.33
CA SER A 320 16.30 -11.92 -19.50
C SER A 320 17.16 -10.93 -18.70
N PRO A 321 18.45 -11.20 -18.47
CA PRO A 321 19.37 -10.22 -17.86
C PRO A 321 19.46 -8.89 -18.62
N GLU A 322 19.32 -8.91 -19.95
CA GLU A 322 19.30 -7.71 -20.79
C GLU A 322 18.01 -6.91 -20.61
N GLU A 323 16.87 -7.59 -20.48
CA GLU A 323 15.59 -6.95 -20.16
C GLU A 323 15.62 -6.33 -18.76
N LEU A 324 16.17 -7.02 -17.76
CA LEU A 324 16.34 -6.48 -16.41
C LEU A 324 17.19 -5.21 -16.40
N ARG A 325 18.24 -5.09 -17.23
CA ARG A 325 19.01 -3.83 -17.34
C ARG A 325 18.19 -2.68 -17.91
N LYS A 326 17.21 -2.96 -18.77
CA LYS A 326 16.29 -1.93 -19.27
C LYS A 326 15.27 -1.52 -18.21
N LEU A 327 14.81 -2.48 -17.40
CA LEU A 327 13.87 -2.26 -16.29
C LEU A 327 14.55 -1.57 -15.08
N PHE A 328 15.85 -1.74 -14.93
CA PHE A 328 16.70 -1.15 -13.88
C PHE A 328 17.80 -0.27 -14.53
N PRO A 329 17.44 0.88 -15.13
CA PRO A 329 18.33 1.66 -16.00
C PRO A 329 19.47 2.40 -15.28
N PHE A 330 19.59 2.24 -13.95
CA PHE A 330 20.74 2.69 -13.17
C PHE A 330 21.87 1.65 -13.08
N PHE A 331 21.69 0.45 -13.65
CA PHE A 331 22.82 -0.45 -13.87
C PHE A 331 23.73 0.07 -14.99
N PRO A 332 25.05 -0.07 -14.86
CA PRO A 332 25.96 0.33 -15.92
C PRO A 332 25.73 -0.51 -17.17
N GLU A 333 25.96 0.09 -18.34
CA GLU A 333 25.95 -0.66 -19.59
C GLU A 333 26.99 -1.78 -19.56
N VAL A 334 26.63 -2.95 -20.09
CA VAL A 334 27.58 -4.03 -20.28
C VAL A 334 28.57 -3.56 -21.34
N LYS A 335 29.84 -3.38 -20.97
CA LYS A 335 30.90 -3.16 -21.96
C LYS A 335 30.88 -4.38 -22.89
N ALA A 336 30.67 -4.15 -24.19
CA ALA A 336 30.86 -5.20 -25.19
C ALA A 336 32.26 -5.79 -25.03
N PRO A 337 32.42 -7.12 -25.15
CA PRO A 337 33.68 -7.81 -24.92
C PRO A 337 34.80 -7.33 -25.85
#